data_AF-A0A954KPS7-F1
#
_entry.id   AF-A0A954KPS7-F1
#
_cell.length_a   1.000
_cell.length_b   1.000
_cell.length_c   1.000
_cell.angle_alpha   90.00
_cell.angle_beta   90.00
_cell.angle_gamma   90.00
#
_symmetry.space_group_name_H-M   'P 1'
#
loop_
_entity.id
_entity.type
_entity.pdbx_description
1 polymer ?
#
loop_
_entity_poly.entity_id
_entity_poly.type
_entity_poly.pdbx_seq_one_letter_code
_entity_poly.pdbx_strand_id
1 'polypeptide(L)'
;SAQRAFDDCEANALPLDEAEWFKFDVIILGDVSPQKLGHDGIQTLEQFVKDRGGALVVIAGPNQMPHAYRATPLADVLPVILNRPAISTAGSPDQSFHFSLTQEGVSDEVLQRAAGATDTSFPELTWRHPDCEAKAGANVLAYASTNRELPNDAKTGVADQRRRALMLWHRFGTGKVLQLNFDETWRLRYGIGDRRHHEFWGQIVRWAVTDRLSAGTDLVRMGTDRTLYKSGEPISIQARLLNADRSPMTDARVQAKVLIEDEVVRSVDLTADPQNAGMLHGEIRDLTQSGRYRVELSGEVVDKLLALEATGTQTVGLEIGVEASAENLEQLDLVADDTVPRQIADWTGGTVADLANVDLSNLESVLSNFGPKSTFVRERWTVPLWNRWPVIGLFLSGLSVEWLLRKWMGRI
;
A
#
# COMPACT_ATOMS: atom_id res chain seq x y z
N SER A 1 -19.22 -12.27 7.99
CA SER A 1 -20.67 -11.94 8.01
C SER A 1 -21.58 -13.13 8.34
N ALA A 2 -21.07 -14.24 8.90
CA ALA A 2 -21.84 -15.49 9.06
C ALA A 2 -22.77 -15.55 10.31
N GLN A 3 -23.03 -14.42 10.99
CA GLN A 3 -23.84 -14.36 12.21
C GLN A 3 -25.13 -13.55 12.08
N ARG A 4 -25.37 -12.85 10.96
CA ARG A 4 -26.67 -12.19 10.73
C ARG A 4 -27.66 -13.18 10.13
N ALA A 5 -28.87 -13.21 10.66
CA ALA A 5 -29.97 -13.92 10.02
C ALA A 5 -30.21 -13.32 8.62
N PHE A 6 -30.60 -14.13 7.65
CA PHE A 6 -30.85 -13.66 6.28
C PHE A 6 -31.92 -12.55 6.23
N ASP A 7 -32.84 -12.56 7.20
CA ASP A 7 -33.93 -11.58 7.36
C ASP A 7 -33.51 -10.28 8.06
N ASP A 8 -32.28 -10.16 8.58
CA ASP A 8 -31.73 -8.92 9.18
C ASP A 8 -31.15 -7.96 8.11
N CYS A 9 -31.55 -8.12 6.85
CA CYS A 9 -31.18 -7.15 5.82
C CYS A 9 -32.04 -5.90 6.00
N GLU A 10 -31.45 -4.81 6.52
CA GLU A 10 -32.17 -3.54 6.74
C GLU A 10 -32.62 -2.87 5.43
N ALA A 11 -32.06 -3.28 4.27
CA ALA A 11 -32.37 -2.71 2.96
C ALA A 11 -33.10 -3.72 2.05
N ASN A 12 -34.43 -3.72 2.13
CA ASN A 12 -35.30 -4.58 1.30
C ASN A 12 -35.79 -3.90 0.00
N ALA A 13 -35.46 -2.62 -0.20
CA ALA A 13 -35.84 -1.84 -1.38
C ALA A 13 -34.64 -1.04 -1.87
N LEU A 14 -34.67 -0.67 -3.16
CA LEU A 14 -33.71 0.28 -3.71
C LEU A 14 -33.96 1.68 -3.12
N PRO A 15 -32.91 2.49 -2.92
CA PRO A 15 -33.08 3.88 -2.51
C PRO A 15 -33.95 4.65 -3.50
N LEU A 16 -34.86 5.47 -2.98
CA LEU A 16 -35.91 6.13 -3.75
C LEU A 16 -35.45 7.41 -4.43
N ASP A 17 -34.51 8.12 -3.80
CA ASP A 17 -34.00 9.41 -4.27
C ASP A 17 -32.47 9.51 -4.14
N GLU A 18 -31.91 10.53 -4.80
CA GLU A 18 -30.48 10.83 -4.80
C GLU A 18 -29.91 10.95 -3.38
N ALA A 19 -30.65 11.58 -2.46
CA ALA A 19 -30.19 11.78 -1.09
C ALA A 19 -30.01 10.44 -0.36
N GLU A 20 -30.87 9.45 -0.60
CA GLU A 20 -30.70 8.11 -0.05
C GLU A 20 -29.53 7.35 -0.67
N TRP A 21 -29.35 7.43 -2.00
CA TRP A 21 -28.17 6.86 -2.66
C TRP A 21 -26.86 7.47 -2.12
N PHE A 22 -26.87 8.76 -1.79
CA PHE A 22 -25.69 9.49 -1.32
C PHE A 22 -25.35 9.28 0.16
N LYS A 23 -26.19 8.55 0.90
CA LYS A 23 -25.84 8.04 2.24
C LYS A 23 -24.80 6.94 2.17
N PHE A 24 -24.68 6.28 1.00
CA PHE A 24 -23.72 5.21 0.80
C PHE A 24 -22.37 5.76 0.38
N ASP A 25 -21.40 4.94 0.71
CA ASP A 25 -19.99 5.25 0.62
C ASP A 25 -19.36 4.47 -0.54
N VAL A 26 -19.79 3.23 -0.67
CA VAL A 26 -19.42 2.29 -1.71
C VAL A 26 -20.70 1.63 -2.17
N ILE A 27 -20.91 1.56 -3.48
CA ILE A 27 -22.00 0.80 -4.07
C ILE A 27 -21.39 -0.38 -4.81
N ILE A 28 -21.86 -1.60 -4.50
CA ILE A 28 -21.46 -2.82 -5.18
C ILE A 28 -22.60 -3.26 -6.08
N LEU A 29 -22.34 -3.33 -7.39
CA LEU A 29 -23.33 -3.66 -8.41
C LEU A 29 -22.89 -4.92 -9.17
N GLY A 30 -23.58 -6.04 -8.93
CA GLY A 30 -23.26 -7.33 -9.54
C GLY A 30 -24.44 -7.90 -10.33
N ASP A 31 -24.27 -8.04 -11.63
CA ASP A 31 -25.21 -8.69 -12.57
C ASP A 31 -26.69 -8.29 -12.47
N VAL A 32 -26.97 -7.04 -12.09
CA VAL A 32 -28.32 -6.47 -12.00
C VAL A 32 -28.75 -5.93 -13.37
N SER A 33 -30.02 -6.14 -13.73
CA SER A 33 -30.61 -5.61 -14.97
C SER A 33 -30.82 -4.09 -14.89
N PRO A 34 -30.48 -3.31 -15.94
CA PRO A 34 -30.73 -1.86 -15.99
C PRO A 34 -32.20 -1.49 -15.76
N GLN A 35 -33.13 -2.35 -16.18
CA GLN A 35 -34.57 -2.15 -16.00
C GLN A 35 -34.99 -2.17 -14.53
N LYS A 36 -34.29 -2.92 -13.68
CA LYS A 36 -34.55 -2.94 -12.23
C LYS A 36 -34.08 -1.68 -11.52
N LEU A 37 -33.01 -1.07 -12.01
CA LEU A 37 -32.52 0.22 -11.50
C LEU A 37 -33.34 1.40 -12.00
N GLY A 38 -33.96 1.26 -13.17
CA GLY A 38 -34.67 2.35 -13.83
C GLY A 38 -33.72 3.41 -14.39
N HIS A 39 -34.27 4.37 -15.12
CA HIS A 39 -33.49 5.47 -15.69
C HIS A 39 -32.88 6.35 -14.60
N ASP A 40 -33.70 6.74 -13.63
CA ASP A 40 -33.31 7.63 -12.54
C ASP A 40 -32.23 7.02 -11.64
N GLY A 41 -32.33 5.72 -11.33
CA GLY A 41 -31.31 5.02 -10.54
C GLY A 41 -29.97 4.92 -11.27
N ILE A 42 -29.98 4.68 -12.59
CA ILE A 42 -28.76 4.66 -13.40
C ILE A 42 -28.11 6.05 -13.46
N GLN A 43 -28.92 7.10 -13.65
CA GLN A 43 -28.42 8.48 -13.65
C GLN A 43 -27.85 8.86 -12.28
N THR A 44 -28.53 8.46 -11.20
CA THR A 44 -28.05 8.68 -9.83
C THR A 44 -26.73 7.96 -9.58
N LEU A 45 -26.54 6.75 -10.11
CA LEU A 45 -25.25 6.04 -10.01
C LEU A 45 -24.14 6.75 -10.77
N GLU A 46 -24.43 7.33 -11.94
CA GLU A 46 -23.45 8.16 -12.65
C GLU A 46 -23.03 9.37 -11.80
N GLN A 47 -24.00 10.12 -11.27
CA GLN A 47 -23.77 11.30 -10.43
C GLN A 47 -23.08 10.93 -9.11
N PHE A 48 -23.42 9.78 -8.53
CA PHE A 48 -22.78 9.25 -7.33
C PHE A 48 -21.27 9.10 -7.51
N VAL A 49 -20.84 8.55 -8.65
CA VAL A 49 -19.41 8.41 -8.96
C VAL A 49 -18.83 9.76 -9.38
N LYS A 50 -19.46 10.43 -10.34
CA LYS A 50 -18.91 11.62 -11.01
C LYS A 50 -18.82 12.85 -10.13
N ASP A 51 -19.88 13.13 -9.37
CA ASP A 51 -20.07 14.38 -8.64
C ASP A 51 -19.83 14.18 -7.15
N ARG A 52 -20.50 13.18 -6.54
CA ARG A 52 -20.41 12.88 -5.12
C ARG A 52 -19.06 12.26 -4.72
N GLY A 53 -18.32 11.66 -5.65
CA GLY A 53 -17.03 11.04 -5.39
C GLY A 53 -17.13 9.69 -4.68
N GLY A 54 -18.26 9.01 -4.84
CA GLY A 54 -18.47 7.66 -4.34
C GLY A 54 -17.67 6.62 -5.12
N ALA A 55 -17.47 5.46 -4.51
CA ALA A 55 -16.81 4.33 -5.16
C ALA A 55 -17.84 3.32 -5.67
N LEU A 56 -17.76 2.98 -6.95
CA LEU A 56 -18.59 1.96 -7.58
C LEU A 56 -17.75 0.70 -7.82
N VAL A 57 -18.16 -0.41 -7.22
CA VAL A 57 -17.57 -1.73 -7.47
C VAL A 57 -18.53 -2.51 -8.35
N VAL A 58 -18.06 -2.94 -9.51
CA VAL A 58 -18.86 -3.63 -10.52
C VAL A 58 -18.40 -5.06 -10.63
N ILE A 59 -19.33 -6.00 -10.56
CA ILE A 59 -19.07 -7.42 -10.78
C ILE A 59 -19.75 -7.81 -12.08
N ALA A 60 -18.95 -8.16 -13.08
CA ALA A 60 -19.46 -8.69 -14.32
C ALA A 60 -20.15 -10.03 -14.06
N GLY A 61 -21.22 -10.29 -14.80
CA GLY A 61 -21.94 -11.55 -14.74
C GLY A 61 -22.47 -11.93 -16.12
N PRO A 62 -22.91 -13.18 -16.27
CA PRO A 62 -23.34 -13.67 -17.57
C PRO A 62 -24.67 -13.07 -18.03
N ASN A 63 -25.50 -12.50 -17.15
CA ASN A 63 -26.87 -12.13 -17.52
C ASN A 63 -27.03 -10.70 -18.03
N GLN A 64 -26.41 -9.72 -17.38
CA GLN A 64 -26.70 -8.30 -17.56
C GLN A 64 -25.46 -7.39 -17.46
N MET A 65 -24.52 -7.69 -16.56
CA MET A 65 -23.39 -6.79 -16.30
C MET A 65 -22.12 -7.22 -17.05
N PRO A 66 -21.41 -6.34 -17.77
CA PRO A 66 -21.74 -4.94 -18.07
C PRO A 66 -22.49 -4.71 -19.38
N HIS A 67 -22.66 -5.73 -20.21
CA HIS A 67 -23.11 -5.57 -21.60
C HIS A 67 -24.51 -4.93 -21.76
N ALA A 68 -25.42 -5.11 -20.80
CA ALA A 68 -26.75 -4.49 -20.84
C ALA A 68 -26.72 -2.97 -20.58
N TYR A 69 -25.64 -2.43 -19.99
CA TYR A 69 -25.49 -1.01 -19.65
C TYR A 69 -24.94 -0.15 -20.80
N ARG A 70 -24.64 -0.74 -21.96
CA ARG A 70 -24.05 -0.03 -23.11
C ARG A 70 -24.82 1.21 -23.55
N ALA A 71 -26.14 1.14 -23.58
CA ALA A 71 -27.01 2.23 -24.02
C ALA A 71 -27.42 3.15 -22.85
N THR A 72 -26.61 3.21 -21.81
CA THR A 72 -26.89 3.96 -20.58
C THR A 72 -25.68 4.82 -20.20
N PRO A 73 -25.87 5.89 -19.41
CA PRO A 73 -24.75 6.73 -18.97
C PRO A 73 -23.64 5.95 -18.23
N LEU A 74 -23.97 4.82 -17.59
CA LEU A 74 -22.98 3.97 -16.94
C LEU A 74 -21.95 3.37 -17.92
N ALA A 75 -22.22 3.28 -19.23
CA ALA A 75 -21.24 2.80 -20.20
C ALA A 75 -19.94 3.65 -20.20
N ASP A 76 -20.07 4.96 -19.98
CA ASP A 76 -18.93 5.88 -19.92
C ASP A 76 -18.21 5.76 -18.58
N VAL A 77 -18.95 5.50 -17.49
CA VAL A 77 -18.47 5.32 -16.13
C VAL A 77 -17.63 4.05 -15.98
N LEU A 78 -17.97 2.96 -16.67
CA LEU A 78 -17.27 1.69 -16.52
C LEU A 78 -15.83 1.73 -17.10
N PRO A 79 -14.84 1.06 -16.47
CA PRO A 79 -13.44 1.05 -16.94
C PRO A 79 -13.19 0.13 -18.14
N VAL A 80 -14.23 -0.49 -18.70
CA VAL A 80 -14.14 -1.40 -19.86
C VAL A 80 -14.81 -0.84 -21.11
N ILE A 81 -14.38 -1.33 -22.25
CA ILE A 81 -14.93 -1.00 -23.56
C ILE A 81 -16.12 -1.93 -23.85
N LEU A 82 -17.30 -1.35 -24.12
CA LEU A 82 -18.53 -2.11 -24.43
C LEU A 82 -18.90 -1.97 -25.91
N ASN A 83 -18.13 -2.60 -26.81
CA ASN A 83 -18.28 -2.36 -28.25
C ASN A 83 -19.08 -3.44 -29.00
N ARG A 84 -19.27 -4.67 -28.50
CA ARG A 84 -19.93 -5.74 -29.28
C ARG A 84 -21.38 -6.09 -28.90
N PRO A 85 -22.39 -5.84 -29.75
CA PRO A 85 -23.79 -5.84 -29.34
C PRO A 85 -24.42 -7.24 -29.15
N ALA A 86 -23.75 -8.32 -29.54
CA ALA A 86 -24.28 -9.68 -29.43
C ALA A 86 -23.14 -10.67 -29.17
N ILE A 87 -22.76 -10.82 -27.90
CA ILE A 87 -21.85 -11.88 -27.47
C ILE A 87 -22.59 -12.80 -26.50
N SER A 88 -22.43 -14.11 -26.71
CA SER A 88 -22.82 -15.08 -25.69
C SER A 88 -21.91 -14.93 -24.48
N THR A 89 -22.48 -14.53 -23.36
CA THR A 89 -21.82 -14.31 -22.08
C THR A 89 -21.93 -15.50 -21.13
N ALA A 90 -22.74 -16.50 -21.50
CA ALA A 90 -22.86 -17.75 -20.76
C ALA A 90 -21.56 -18.58 -20.78
N GLY A 91 -20.74 -18.43 -21.83
CA GLY A 91 -19.45 -19.08 -21.97
C GLY A 91 -18.30 -18.16 -21.58
N SER A 92 -17.20 -18.78 -21.14
CA SER A 92 -15.90 -18.12 -20.94
C SER A 92 -15.03 -18.25 -22.20
N PRO A 93 -14.19 -17.27 -22.54
CA PRO A 93 -13.21 -17.41 -23.62
C PRO A 93 -12.17 -18.52 -23.39
N ASP A 94 -11.83 -18.76 -22.12
CA ASP A 94 -10.85 -19.76 -21.70
C ASP A 94 -11.58 -20.82 -20.87
N GLN A 95 -11.24 -22.11 -21.07
CA GLN A 95 -11.85 -23.22 -20.32
C GLN A 95 -11.55 -23.13 -18.82
N SER A 96 -10.33 -22.71 -18.49
CA SER A 96 -9.91 -22.34 -17.15
C SER A 96 -8.69 -21.42 -17.20
N PHE A 97 -8.48 -20.69 -16.11
CA PHE A 97 -7.39 -19.73 -15.99
C PHE A 97 -7.07 -19.45 -14.51
N HIS A 98 -5.90 -18.86 -14.30
CA HIS A 98 -5.43 -18.39 -13.00
C HIS A 98 -5.48 -16.87 -12.94
N PHE A 99 -5.68 -16.36 -11.73
CA PHE A 99 -5.61 -14.93 -11.43
C PHE A 99 -4.13 -14.53 -11.34
N SER A 100 -3.72 -13.57 -12.16
CA SER A 100 -2.33 -13.15 -12.26
C SER A 100 -2.21 -11.65 -12.18
N LEU A 101 -1.23 -11.15 -11.43
CA LEU A 101 -1.08 -9.71 -11.18
C LEU A 101 -0.27 -9.06 -12.31
N THR A 102 -0.66 -7.85 -12.69
CA THR A 102 0.16 -6.96 -13.51
C THR A 102 1.22 -6.26 -12.66
N GLN A 103 2.12 -5.51 -13.28
CA GLN A 103 3.09 -4.69 -12.53
C GLN A 103 2.36 -3.64 -11.66
N GLU A 104 1.31 -3.02 -12.19
CA GLU A 104 0.45 -2.08 -11.48
C GLU A 104 -0.23 -2.75 -10.28
N GLY A 105 -0.76 -3.96 -10.46
CA GLY A 105 -1.39 -4.74 -9.39
C GLY A 105 -0.41 -5.18 -8.29
N VAL A 106 0.86 -5.41 -8.65
CA VAL A 106 1.92 -5.66 -7.67
C VAL A 106 2.26 -4.39 -6.90
N SER A 107 2.28 -3.22 -7.52
CA SER A 107 2.61 -1.95 -6.85
C SER A 107 1.48 -1.37 -5.98
N ASP A 108 0.22 -1.78 -6.20
CA ASP A 108 -0.93 -1.27 -5.45
C ASP A 108 -0.99 -1.91 -4.05
N GLU A 109 -0.61 -1.14 -3.02
CA GLU A 109 -0.56 -1.56 -1.61
C GLU A 109 -1.86 -2.18 -1.09
N VAL A 110 -3.02 -1.81 -1.68
CA VAL A 110 -4.32 -2.33 -1.25
C VAL A 110 -4.61 -3.72 -1.84
N LEU A 111 -3.94 -4.14 -2.90
CA LEU A 111 -3.99 -5.50 -3.43
C LEU A 111 -2.87 -6.41 -2.91
N GLN A 112 -1.70 -5.85 -2.57
CA GLN A 112 -0.61 -6.61 -1.96
C GLN A 112 -1.04 -7.37 -0.69
N ARG A 113 -1.93 -6.77 0.11
CA ARG A 113 -2.46 -7.39 1.33
C ARG A 113 -3.55 -8.43 1.04
N ALA A 114 -4.16 -8.44 -0.15
CA ALA A 114 -5.32 -9.28 -0.51
C ALA A 114 -4.85 -10.59 -1.11
N ALA A 115 -3.76 -10.51 -1.86
CA ALA A 115 -3.11 -11.65 -2.44
C ALA A 115 -2.22 -12.40 -1.44
N GLY A 116 -1.88 -11.80 -0.28
CA GLY A 116 -0.95 -12.37 0.69
C GLY A 116 0.44 -12.50 0.08
N ALA A 117 1.45 -11.88 0.71
CA ALA A 117 2.81 -11.79 0.17
C ALA A 117 3.54 -13.13 -0.11
N THR A 118 2.88 -14.28 0.07
CA THR A 118 3.42 -15.62 -0.21
C THR A 118 2.43 -16.63 -0.80
N ASP A 119 1.12 -16.32 -0.90
CA ASP A 119 0.11 -17.30 -1.37
C ASP A 119 -0.97 -16.64 -2.22
N THR A 120 -0.55 -16.14 -3.38
CA THR A 120 -1.38 -15.56 -4.45
C THR A 120 -2.36 -16.55 -5.10
N SER A 121 -2.60 -17.73 -4.50
CA SER A 121 -3.41 -18.80 -5.10
C SER A 121 -4.90 -18.51 -4.98
N PHE A 122 -5.38 -17.56 -5.79
CA PHE A 122 -6.75 -17.66 -6.27
C PHE A 122 -6.93 -19.09 -6.82
N PRO A 123 -8.04 -19.76 -6.48
CA PRO A 123 -8.36 -21.03 -7.07
C PRO A 123 -8.50 -20.86 -8.59
N GLU A 124 -8.33 -21.97 -9.30
CA GLU A 124 -8.61 -22.00 -10.74
C GLU A 124 -10.04 -21.50 -11.00
N LEU A 125 -10.11 -20.50 -11.87
CA LEU A 125 -11.34 -19.86 -12.31
C LEU A 125 -11.72 -20.44 -13.67
N THR A 126 -13.00 -20.50 -13.93
CA THR A 126 -13.59 -21.09 -15.14
C THR A 126 -14.43 -20.10 -15.93
N TRP A 127 -14.80 -18.97 -15.33
CA TRP A 127 -15.58 -17.95 -16.00
C TRP A 127 -15.00 -16.53 -15.86
N ARG A 128 -14.81 -15.87 -17.00
CA ARG A 128 -14.62 -14.42 -17.11
C ARG A 128 -15.47 -13.87 -18.24
N HIS A 129 -15.84 -12.60 -18.14
CA HIS A 129 -16.62 -11.94 -19.16
C HIS A 129 -15.82 -11.87 -20.50
N PRO A 130 -16.43 -12.25 -21.64
CA PRO A 130 -15.73 -12.36 -22.92
C PRO A 130 -15.40 -11.03 -23.61
N ASP A 131 -16.10 -9.95 -23.27
CA ASP A 131 -15.98 -8.63 -23.93
C ASP A 131 -15.77 -7.50 -22.91
N CYS A 132 -14.67 -7.56 -22.17
CA CYS A 132 -14.31 -6.56 -21.15
C CYS A 132 -12.86 -6.11 -21.30
N GLU A 133 -12.50 -5.58 -22.46
CA GLU A 133 -11.19 -4.95 -22.66
C GLU A 133 -11.09 -3.63 -21.88
N ALA A 134 -9.97 -3.39 -21.20
CA ALA A 134 -9.75 -2.18 -20.42
C ALA A 134 -9.63 -0.91 -21.31
N LYS A 135 -10.40 0.14 -20.99
CA LYS A 135 -10.25 1.49 -21.58
C LYS A 135 -8.84 2.02 -21.38
N ALA A 136 -8.29 2.84 -22.27
CA ALA A 136 -6.88 3.29 -22.22
C ALA A 136 -6.45 3.92 -20.87
N GLY A 137 -7.34 4.66 -20.20
CA GLY A 137 -7.07 5.29 -18.89
C GLY A 137 -7.27 4.38 -17.68
N ALA A 138 -7.64 3.11 -17.88
CA ALA A 138 -7.84 2.17 -16.78
C ALA A 138 -6.54 1.48 -16.36
N ASN A 139 -6.37 1.37 -15.05
CA ASN A 139 -5.32 0.60 -14.40
C ASN A 139 -5.78 -0.85 -14.30
N VAL A 140 -5.07 -1.74 -15.00
CA VAL A 140 -5.34 -3.18 -14.92
C VAL A 140 -4.49 -3.74 -13.80
N LEU A 141 -5.13 -4.34 -12.81
CA LEU A 141 -4.46 -4.88 -11.62
C LEU A 141 -4.20 -6.38 -11.75
N ALA A 142 -5.13 -7.09 -12.39
CA ALA A 142 -4.99 -8.52 -12.62
C ALA A 142 -5.58 -8.94 -13.97
N TYR A 143 -5.05 -10.03 -14.51
CA TYR A 143 -5.46 -10.62 -15.78
C TYR A 143 -5.55 -12.15 -15.69
N ALA A 144 -6.26 -12.74 -16.65
CA ALA A 144 -6.41 -14.19 -16.76
C ALA A 144 -5.19 -14.80 -17.46
N SER A 145 -4.44 -15.61 -16.72
CA SER A 145 -3.33 -16.40 -17.27
C SER A 145 -3.75 -17.86 -17.43
N THR A 146 -3.51 -18.44 -18.61
CA THR A 146 -3.67 -19.88 -18.84
C THR A 146 -2.41 -20.67 -18.50
N ASN A 147 -1.31 -19.99 -18.12
CA ASN A 147 -0.05 -20.62 -17.78
C ASN A 147 0.06 -20.78 -16.27
N ARG A 148 -0.05 -22.03 -15.79
CA ARG A 148 -0.02 -22.38 -14.37
C ARG A 148 1.37 -22.22 -13.74
N GLU A 149 2.43 -22.42 -14.52
CA GLU A 149 3.82 -22.41 -14.01
C GLU A 149 4.38 -20.99 -13.88
N LEU A 150 3.83 -20.05 -14.65
CA LEU A 150 4.23 -18.65 -14.64
C LEU A 150 2.97 -17.77 -14.54
N PRO A 151 2.37 -17.61 -13.35
CA PRO A 151 1.26 -16.68 -13.16
C PRO A 151 1.66 -15.27 -13.60
N ASN A 152 2.87 -14.83 -13.25
CA ASN A 152 3.42 -13.56 -13.73
C ASN A 152 4.26 -13.78 -15.00
N ASP A 153 3.66 -14.34 -16.05
CA ASP A 153 4.36 -14.56 -17.32
C ASP A 153 4.67 -13.21 -17.98
N ALA A 154 5.91 -12.74 -17.82
CA ALA A 154 6.44 -11.53 -18.46
C ALA A 154 6.35 -11.55 -20.00
N LYS A 155 6.02 -12.71 -20.61
CA LYS A 155 5.79 -12.84 -22.05
C LYS A 155 4.40 -12.37 -22.49
N THR A 156 3.44 -12.26 -21.57
CA THR A 156 2.10 -11.73 -21.90
C THR A 156 2.20 -10.23 -22.07
N GLY A 157 2.17 -9.75 -23.31
CA GLY A 157 2.26 -8.32 -23.61
C GLY A 157 1.12 -7.51 -22.98
N VAL A 158 1.39 -6.24 -22.68
CA VAL A 158 0.44 -5.31 -22.02
C VAL A 158 -0.92 -5.29 -22.71
N ALA A 159 -0.96 -5.26 -24.04
CA ALA A 159 -2.21 -5.27 -24.81
C ALA A 159 -3.05 -6.54 -24.57
N ASP A 160 -2.42 -7.69 -24.34
CA ASP A 160 -3.13 -8.93 -24.04
C ASP A 160 -3.63 -8.97 -22.60
N GLN A 161 -2.82 -8.48 -21.65
CA GLN A 161 -3.25 -8.30 -20.25
C GLN A 161 -4.50 -7.40 -20.15
N ARG A 162 -4.57 -6.32 -20.94
CA ARG A 162 -5.74 -5.43 -21.01
C ARG A 162 -6.99 -6.09 -21.59
N ARG A 163 -6.85 -6.98 -22.58
CA ARG A 163 -7.98 -7.75 -23.15
C ARG A 163 -8.44 -8.89 -22.23
N ARG A 164 -7.53 -9.42 -21.42
CA ARG A 164 -7.77 -10.50 -20.45
C ARG A 164 -7.93 -9.99 -19.01
N ALA A 165 -8.20 -8.70 -18.83
CA ALA A 165 -8.28 -8.08 -17.52
C ALA A 165 -9.36 -8.75 -16.67
N LEU A 166 -9.00 -9.13 -15.44
CA LEU A 166 -9.91 -9.68 -14.43
C LEU A 166 -10.29 -8.64 -13.39
N MET A 167 -9.35 -7.78 -13.02
CA MET A 167 -9.56 -6.71 -12.05
C MET A 167 -8.90 -5.46 -12.59
N LEU A 168 -9.69 -4.40 -12.72
CA LEU A 168 -9.23 -3.12 -13.22
C LEU A 168 -10.01 -2.00 -12.58
N TRP A 169 -9.41 -0.81 -12.52
CA TRP A 169 -10.09 0.37 -12.02
C TRP A 169 -9.67 1.62 -12.78
N HIS A 170 -10.49 2.66 -12.68
CA HIS A 170 -10.11 4.01 -13.10
C HIS A 170 -10.83 5.04 -12.23
N ARG A 171 -10.43 6.30 -12.35
CA ARG A 171 -11.21 7.42 -11.82
C ARG A 171 -12.23 7.87 -12.86
N PHE A 172 -13.40 8.28 -12.39
CA PHE A 172 -14.43 8.91 -13.22
C PHE A 172 -15.05 10.07 -12.45
N GLY A 173 -14.86 11.30 -12.92
CA GLY A 173 -15.14 12.49 -12.12
C GLY A 173 -14.33 12.48 -10.82
N THR A 174 -14.98 12.66 -9.68
CA THR A 174 -14.34 12.61 -8.35
C THR A 174 -14.27 11.23 -7.74
N GLY A 175 -15.03 10.29 -8.28
CA GLY A 175 -15.13 8.93 -7.76
C GLY A 175 -14.17 7.99 -8.47
N LYS A 176 -14.26 6.73 -8.06
CA LYS A 176 -13.50 5.64 -8.67
C LYS A 176 -14.37 4.43 -8.90
N VAL A 177 -14.05 3.74 -9.98
CA VAL A 177 -14.81 2.56 -10.42
C VAL A 177 -13.84 1.40 -10.49
N LEU A 178 -14.11 0.38 -9.68
CA LEU A 178 -13.42 -0.90 -9.75
C LEU A 178 -14.34 -1.90 -10.44
N GLN A 179 -13.81 -2.65 -11.40
CA GLN A 179 -14.56 -3.70 -12.06
C GLN A 179 -13.85 -5.04 -11.95
N LEU A 180 -14.60 -6.05 -11.49
CA LEU A 180 -14.25 -7.46 -11.54
C LEU A 180 -14.92 -8.08 -12.77
N ASN A 181 -14.13 -8.58 -13.71
CA ASN A 181 -14.63 -9.24 -14.92
C ASN A 181 -14.90 -10.73 -14.74
N PHE A 182 -15.13 -11.16 -13.50
CA PHE A 182 -15.44 -12.53 -13.10
C PHE A 182 -16.36 -12.50 -11.87
N ASP A 183 -17.18 -13.53 -11.68
CA ASP A 183 -18.16 -13.63 -10.59
C ASP A 183 -17.84 -14.76 -9.59
N GLU A 184 -16.75 -15.49 -9.80
CA GLU A 184 -16.39 -16.68 -9.03
C GLU A 184 -15.63 -16.40 -7.72
N THR A 185 -15.81 -15.22 -7.12
CA THR A 185 -15.14 -14.88 -5.85
C THR A 185 -15.55 -15.81 -4.70
N TRP A 186 -16.70 -16.48 -4.80
CA TRP A 186 -17.14 -17.53 -3.88
C TRP A 186 -16.15 -18.69 -3.77
N ARG A 187 -15.36 -18.97 -4.82
CA ARG A 187 -14.35 -20.03 -4.83
C ARG A 187 -13.24 -19.78 -3.81
N LEU A 188 -13.00 -18.52 -3.41
CA LEU A 188 -12.06 -18.18 -2.33
C LEU A 188 -12.44 -18.79 -0.97
N ARG A 189 -13.65 -19.35 -0.85
CA ARG A 189 -14.09 -20.08 0.34
C ARG A 189 -13.69 -21.56 0.36
N TYR A 190 -13.22 -22.08 -0.78
CA TYR A 190 -12.94 -23.50 -0.94
C TYR A 190 -11.72 -23.94 -0.09
N GLY A 191 -11.88 -25.00 0.70
CA GLY A 191 -10.80 -25.59 1.51
C GLY A 191 -10.43 -24.84 2.80
N ILE A 192 -10.75 -23.54 2.90
CA ILE A 192 -10.30 -22.66 4.00
C ILE A 192 -11.41 -21.79 4.61
N GLY A 193 -12.65 -21.93 4.16
CA GLY A 193 -13.80 -21.14 4.64
C GLY A 193 -13.71 -19.66 4.28
N ASP A 194 -14.34 -18.78 5.05
CA ASP A 194 -14.54 -17.38 4.65
C ASP A 194 -13.30 -16.47 4.71
N ARG A 195 -12.13 -16.95 5.16
CA ARG A 195 -10.96 -16.10 5.45
C ARG A 195 -10.50 -15.30 4.23
N ARG A 196 -10.09 -15.97 3.15
CA ARG A 196 -9.61 -15.30 1.92
C ARG A 196 -10.70 -14.47 1.26
N HIS A 197 -11.94 -14.96 1.28
CA HIS A 197 -13.07 -14.21 0.74
C HIS A 197 -13.28 -12.88 1.49
N HIS A 198 -13.26 -12.88 2.83
CA HIS A 198 -13.37 -11.66 3.63
C HIS A 198 -12.15 -10.75 3.48
N GLU A 199 -10.94 -11.31 3.37
CA GLU A 199 -9.73 -10.52 3.12
C GLU A 199 -9.81 -9.80 1.79
N PHE A 200 -10.20 -10.50 0.71
CA PHE A 200 -10.38 -9.93 -0.62
C PHE A 200 -11.43 -8.80 -0.64
N TRP A 201 -12.65 -9.10 -0.20
CA TRP A 201 -13.74 -8.11 -0.20
C TRP A 201 -13.50 -6.97 0.80
N GLY A 202 -12.93 -7.27 1.97
CA GLY A 202 -12.58 -6.25 2.96
C GLY A 202 -11.54 -5.27 2.44
N GLN A 203 -10.65 -5.72 1.56
CA GLN A 203 -9.65 -4.86 0.92
C GLN A 203 -10.22 -4.04 -0.21
N ILE A 204 -11.10 -4.62 -1.03
CA ILE A 204 -11.86 -3.85 -2.01
C ILE A 204 -12.65 -2.73 -1.34
N VAL A 205 -13.35 -3.02 -0.24
CA VAL A 205 -14.11 -1.99 0.48
C VAL A 205 -13.18 -0.95 1.10
N ARG A 206 -12.07 -1.35 1.73
CA ARG A 206 -11.07 -0.40 2.24
C ARG A 206 -10.51 0.48 1.13
N TRP A 207 -10.06 -0.12 0.03
CA TRP A 207 -9.61 0.59 -1.16
C TRP A 207 -10.67 1.58 -1.61
N ALA A 208 -11.93 1.16 -1.72
CA ALA A 208 -13.05 1.98 -2.20
C ALA A 208 -13.30 3.22 -1.33
N VAL A 209 -13.07 3.15 -0.01
CA VAL A 209 -13.24 4.29 0.91
C VAL A 209 -11.98 5.13 1.10
N THR A 210 -10.78 4.60 0.84
CA THR A 210 -9.52 5.35 0.85
C THR A 210 -9.55 6.43 -0.24
N ASP A 211 -8.88 7.57 -0.07
CA ASP A 211 -8.75 8.63 -1.10
C ASP A 211 -10.00 9.48 -1.34
N ARG A 212 -10.87 9.58 -0.33
CA ARG A 212 -12.01 10.49 -0.38
C ARG A 212 -11.59 11.90 -0.08
N LEU A 213 -12.21 12.83 -0.81
CA LEU A 213 -12.56 14.13 -0.26
C LEU A 213 -13.65 13.96 0.84
N SER A 214 -13.31 13.25 1.93
CA SER A 214 -14.23 12.73 2.94
C SER A 214 -14.73 13.77 3.92
N ALA A 215 -13.98 14.86 4.08
CA ALA A 215 -14.32 15.93 4.99
C ALA A 215 -14.90 17.11 4.23
N GLY A 216 -15.97 17.69 4.77
CA GLY A 216 -16.57 18.93 4.29
C GLY A 216 -18.05 18.83 3.98
N THR A 217 -18.49 19.71 3.10
CA THR A 217 -19.89 19.93 2.69
C THR A 217 -20.05 19.59 1.20
N ASP A 218 -21.18 19.93 0.56
CA ASP A 218 -21.32 19.66 -0.87
C ASP A 218 -20.52 20.66 -1.73
N LEU A 219 -20.34 21.89 -1.26
CA LEU A 219 -19.57 22.91 -1.98
C LEU A 219 -18.06 22.86 -1.70
N VAL A 220 -17.64 22.43 -0.50
CA VAL A 220 -16.22 22.37 -0.12
C VAL A 220 -15.91 20.98 0.39
N ARG A 221 -15.01 20.28 -0.29
CA ARG A 221 -14.57 18.95 0.14
C ARG A 221 -13.06 18.83 0.16
N MET A 222 -12.54 18.08 1.12
CA MET A 222 -11.11 17.84 1.27
C MET A 222 -10.83 16.38 1.60
N GLY A 223 -9.66 15.93 1.17
CA GLY A 223 -9.24 14.55 1.29
C GLY A 223 -7.73 14.40 1.31
N THR A 224 -7.30 13.25 1.79
CA THR A 224 -5.91 12.80 1.71
C THR A 224 -5.84 11.42 1.08
N ASP A 225 -4.70 11.09 0.50
CA ASP A 225 -4.49 9.78 -0.14
C ASP A 225 -4.49 8.64 0.89
N ARG A 226 -4.04 8.90 2.12
CA ARG A 226 -4.02 7.96 3.24
C ARG A 226 -4.46 8.63 4.55
N THR A 227 -4.79 7.84 5.56
CA THR A 227 -5.07 8.30 6.93
C THR A 227 -3.93 8.01 7.90
N LEU A 228 -2.96 7.19 7.48
CA LEU A 228 -1.80 6.77 8.27
C LEU A 228 -0.57 6.86 7.38
N TYR A 229 0.43 7.61 7.82
CA TYR A 229 1.68 7.87 7.08
C TYR A 229 2.87 7.46 7.94
N LYS A 230 3.98 7.15 7.27
CA LYS A 230 5.27 7.01 7.94
C LYS A 230 5.96 8.37 8.09
N SER A 231 6.78 8.50 9.12
CA SER A 231 7.65 9.68 9.32
C SER A 231 8.43 10.00 8.04
N GLY A 232 8.26 11.23 7.54
CA GLY A 232 8.91 11.72 6.31
C GLY A 232 8.22 11.35 5.00
N GLU A 233 7.15 10.57 5.02
CA GLU A 233 6.37 10.24 3.82
C GLU A 233 5.60 11.47 3.31
N PRO A 234 5.53 11.69 1.98
CA PRO A 234 4.72 12.78 1.43
C PRO A 234 3.22 12.53 1.66
N ILE A 235 2.52 13.58 2.07
CA ILE A 235 1.09 13.58 2.31
C ILE A 235 0.42 14.33 1.17
N SER A 236 -0.35 13.64 0.34
CA SER A 236 -1.08 14.25 -0.76
C SER A 236 -2.44 14.74 -0.26
N ILE A 237 -2.66 16.05 -0.34
CA ILE A 237 -3.93 16.69 0.00
C ILE A 237 -4.64 17.07 -1.30
N GLN A 238 -5.93 16.77 -1.35
CA GLN A 238 -6.82 17.15 -2.43
C GLN A 238 -7.98 17.95 -1.84
N ALA A 239 -8.44 18.96 -2.57
CA ALA A 239 -9.63 19.73 -2.23
C ALA A 239 -10.45 20.02 -3.47
N ARG A 240 -11.77 20.00 -3.36
CA ARG A 240 -12.67 20.42 -4.43
C ARG A 240 -13.56 21.53 -3.92
N LEU A 241 -13.72 22.55 -4.76
CA LEU A 241 -14.55 23.70 -4.49
C LEU A 241 -15.53 23.89 -5.62
N LEU A 242 -16.81 24.02 -5.27
CA LEU A 242 -17.90 24.29 -6.19
C LEU A 242 -18.49 25.66 -5.86
N ASN A 243 -18.93 26.37 -6.91
CA ASN A 243 -19.73 27.58 -6.77
C ASN A 243 -21.15 27.25 -6.26
N ALA A 244 -21.91 28.28 -5.88
CA ALA A 244 -23.31 28.11 -5.45
C ALA A 244 -24.21 27.45 -6.52
N ASP A 245 -23.86 27.56 -7.80
CA ASP A 245 -24.52 26.87 -8.92
C ASP A 245 -23.98 25.46 -9.20
N ARG A 246 -23.12 24.94 -8.31
CA ARG A 246 -22.40 23.65 -8.39
C ARG A 246 -21.44 23.53 -9.56
N SER A 247 -21.08 24.63 -10.22
CA SER A 247 -20.01 24.62 -11.21
C SER A 247 -18.63 24.53 -10.54
N PRO A 248 -17.65 23.83 -11.14
CA PRO A 248 -16.30 23.73 -10.58
C PRO A 248 -15.60 25.08 -10.55
N MET A 249 -14.98 25.43 -9.42
CA MET A 249 -14.27 26.69 -9.25
C MET A 249 -12.77 26.52 -9.56
N THR A 250 -12.30 27.13 -10.64
CA THR A 250 -10.93 26.93 -11.15
C THR A 250 -9.88 27.89 -10.59
N ASP A 251 -10.28 29.09 -10.14
CA ASP A 251 -9.37 30.14 -9.65
C ASP A 251 -9.51 30.39 -8.14
N ALA A 252 -9.33 29.33 -7.36
CA ALA A 252 -9.44 29.38 -5.91
C ALA A 252 -8.07 29.38 -5.23
N ARG A 253 -7.82 30.35 -4.36
CA ARG A 253 -6.65 30.36 -3.46
C ARG A 253 -7.06 29.75 -2.13
N VAL A 254 -6.63 28.52 -1.89
CA VAL A 254 -6.91 27.77 -0.66
C VAL A 254 -5.62 27.19 -0.11
N GLN A 255 -5.49 27.23 1.21
CA GLN A 255 -4.38 26.67 1.95
C GLN A 255 -4.86 25.50 2.80
N ALA A 256 -4.10 24.41 2.81
CA ALA A 256 -4.22 23.39 3.83
C ALA A 256 -3.32 23.73 5.01
N LYS A 257 -3.85 23.68 6.23
CA LYS A 257 -3.12 23.86 7.49
C LYS A 257 -3.06 22.53 8.22
N VAL A 258 -1.89 22.16 8.70
CA VAL A 258 -1.67 20.98 9.54
C VAL A 258 -1.49 21.44 10.97
N LEU A 259 -2.34 20.94 11.85
CA LEU A 259 -2.37 21.27 13.26
C LEU A 259 -1.97 20.07 14.11
N ILE A 260 -1.23 20.32 15.19
CA ILE A 260 -0.98 19.39 16.28
C ILE A 260 -1.45 20.08 17.57
N GLU A 261 -2.30 19.44 18.37
CA GLU A 261 -2.85 20.04 19.61
C GLU A 261 -3.43 21.47 19.38
N ASP A 262 -4.10 21.68 18.24
CA ASP A 262 -4.66 22.95 17.77
C ASP A 262 -3.63 24.08 17.44
N GLU A 263 -2.33 23.79 17.43
CA GLU A 263 -1.29 24.69 16.91
C GLU A 263 -0.92 24.36 15.46
N VAL A 264 -0.85 25.38 14.60
CA VAL A 264 -0.49 25.22 13.19
C VAL A 264 1.01 24.93 13.05
N VAL A 265 1.34 23.69 12.68
CA VAL A 265 2.73 23.24 12.46
C VAL A 265 3.19 23.55 11.05
N ARG A 266 2.31 23.36 10.06
CA ARG A 266 2.61 23.57 8.64
C ARG A 266 1.41 24.11 7.90
N SER A 267 1.67 24.82 6.80
CA SER A 267 0.64 25.19 5.84
C SER A 267 1.19 25.08 4.42
N VAL A 268 0.35 24.65 3.49
CA VAL A 268 0.67 24.48 2.07
C VAL A 268 -0.43 25.09 1.22
N ASP A 269 -0.05 25.89 0.23
CA ASP A 269 -0.96 26.41 -0.79
C ASP A 269 -1.36 25.28 -1.75
N LEU A 270 -2.67 25.13 -1.98
CA LEU A 270 -3.19 24.18 -2.95
C LEU A 270 -3.22 24.81 -4.34
N THR A 271 -2.84 24.04 -5.34
CA THR A 271 -2.76 24.44 -6.74
C THR A 271 -3.85 23.76 -7.56
N ALA A 272 -4.44 24.46 -8.52
CA ALA A 272 -5.47 23.88 -9.38
C ALA A 272 -4.91 22.77 -10.28
N ASP A 273 -5.62 21.65 -10.36
CA ASP A 273 -5.26 20.52 -11.23
C ASP A 273 -5.67 20.83 -12.68
N PRO A 274 -4.72 20.87 -13.64
CA PRO A 274 -5.02 21.13 -15.05
C PRO A 274 -5.91 20.08 -15.71
N GLN A 275 -5.93 18.85 -15.19
CA GLN A 275 -6.71 17.74 -15.76
C GLN A 275 -8.13 17.67 -15.19
N ASN A 276 -8.36 18.21 -14.00
CA ASN A 276 -9.62 18.09 -13.26
C ASN A 276 -10.13 19.46 -12.82
N ALA A 277 -11.06 20.04 -13.60
CA ALA A 277 -11.63 21.35 -13.29
C ALA A 277 -12.28 21.39 -11.89
N GLY A 278 -11.90 22.37 -11.07
CA GLY A 278 -12.39 22.56 -9.71
C GLY A 278 -11.69 21.74 -8.64
N MET A 279 -10.71 20.91 -9.02
CA MET A 279 -9.84 20.18 -8.10
C MET A 279 -8.58 20.99 -7.80
N LEU A 280 -8.22 21.02 -6.53
CA LEU A 280 -6.98 21.59 -6.02
C LEU A 280 -6.15 20.47 -5.40
N HIS A 281 -4.84 20.54 -5.57
CA HIS A 281 -3.88 19.59 -5.05
C HIS A 281 -2.70 20.30 -4.39
N GLY A 282 -2.23 19.73 -3.28
CA GLY A 282 -1.00 20.13 -2.61
C GLY A 282 -0.37 18.95 -1.91
N GLU A 283 0.93 19.02 -1.70
CA GLU A 283 1.71 17.95 -1.08
C GLU A 283 2.43 18.51 0.14
N ILE A 284 2.33 17.82 1.27
CA ILE A 284 3.07 18.16 2.48
C ILE A 284 4.21 17.18 2.65
N ARG A 285 5.42 17.73 2.72
CA ARG A 285 6.65 16.98 2.98
C ARG A 285 7.21 17.32 4.36
N ASP A 286 8.09 16.45 4.83
CA ASP A 286 8.92 16.63 6.02
C ASP A 286 8.17 16.63 7.37
N LEU A 287 7.03 15.93 7.44
CA LEU A 287 6.37 15.61 8.72
C LEU A 287 7.09 14.44 9.38
N THR A 288 8.04 14.74 10.26
CA THR A 288 8.89 13.73 10.90
C THR A 288 8.44 13.33 12.31
N GLN A 289 7.74 14.20 13.02
CA GLN A 289 7.26 13.92 14.37
C GLN A 289 6.08 12.94 14.30
N SER A 290 6.14 11.87 15.09
CA SER A 290 5.03 10.93 15.22
C SER A 290 3.91 11.54 16.06
N GLY A 291 2.67 11.30 15.67
CA GLY A 291 1.51 11.89 16.34
C GLY A 291 0.26 11.90 15.48
N ARG A 292 -0.84 12.36 16.08
CA ARG A 292 -2.08 12.65 15.35
C ARG A 292 -2.07 14.10 14.93
N TYR A 293 -2.31 14.36 13.66
CA TYR A 293 -2.45 15.69 13.10
C TYR A 293 -3.85 15.90 12.59
N ARG A 294 -4.33 17.14 12.69
CA ARG A 294 -5.55 17.58 12.02
C ARG A 294 -5.17 18.42 10.81
N VAL A 295 -5.68 18.10 9.64
CA VAL A 295 -5.49 18.88 8.41
C VAL A 295 -6.77 19.64 8.15
N GLU A 296 -6.72 20.96 8.06
CA GLU A 296 -7.88 21.83 7.83
C GLU A 296 -7.68 22.69 6.58
N LEU A 297 -8.73 22.86 5.77
CA LEU A 297 -8.75 23.87 4.71
C LEU A 297 -8.98 25.26 5.29
N SER A 298 -8.26 26.24 4.76
CA SER A 298 -8.40 27.63 5.13
C SER A 298 -8.32 28.54 3.89
N GLY A 299 -9.15 29.57 3.88
CA GLY A 299 -9.18 30.59 2.83
C GLY A 299 -10.51 31.33 2.81
N GLU A 300 -10.47 32.61 2.42
CA GLU A 300 -11.68 33.47 2.40
C GLU A 300 -12.81 32.88 1.54
N VAL A 301 -12.45 32.16 0.47
CA VAL A 301 -13.42 31.51 -0.40
C VAL A 301 -14.07 30.30 0.26
N VAL A 302 -13.30 29.52 1.03
CA VAL A 302 -13.81 28.37 1.79
C VAL A 302 -14.82 28.86 2.83
N ASP A 303 -14.49 29.90 3.59
CA ASP A 303 -15.36 30.46 4.63
C ASP A 303 -16.71 30.94 4.05
N LYS A 304 -16.69 31.57 2.87
CA LYS A 304 -17.90 32.00 2.17
C LYS A 304 -18.76 30.84 1.70
N LEU A 305 -18.15 29.79 1.15
CA LEU A 305 -18.86 28.60 0.68
C LEU A 305 -19.47 27.81 1.86
N LEU A 306 -18.76 27.68 2.97
CA LEU A 306 -19.29 27.06 4.19
C LEU A 306 -20.45 27.86 4.80
N ALA A 307 -20.39 29.20 4.75
CA ALA A 307 -21.47 30.05 5.21
C ALA A 307 -22.75 29.92 4.36
N LEU A 308 -22.63 29.58 3.06
CA LEU A 308 -23.75 29.39 2.14
C LEU A 308 -24.58 28.13 2.44
N GLU A 309 -23.95 27.07 2.93
CA GLU A 309 -24.63 25.78 3.17
C GLU A 309 -25.29 25.66 4.55
N ALA A 310 -25.17 26.69 5.40
CA ALA A 310 -25.84 26.81 6.71
C ALA A 310 -25.75 25.55 7.60
N THR A 311 -24.71 24.72 7.41
CA THR A 311 -24.60 23.38 8.04
C THR A 311 -24.02 23.45 9.46
N GLY A 312 -23.64 24.63 9.95
CA GLY A 312 -22.98 24.81 11.25
C GLY A 312 -21.50 24.42 11.28
N THR A 313 -20.99 23.84 10.18
CA THR A 313 -19.58 23.48 10.00
C THR A 313 -18.75 24.73 9.72
N GLN A 314 -17.93 25.16 10.68
CA GLN A 314 -17.06 26.33 10.52
C GLN A 314 -15.71 26.00 9.88
N THR A 315 -15.28 24.74 9.96
CA THR A 315 -14.01 24.28 9.40
C THR A 315 -14.19 22.94 8.71
N VAL A 316 -13.47 22.75 7.61
CA VAL A 316 -13.39 21.48 6.90
C VAL A 316 -12.03 20.88 7.21
N GLY A 317 -12.02 19.74 7.91
CA GLY A 317 -10.81 19.11 8.38
C GLY A 317 -10.90 17.59 8.51
N LEU A 318 -9.76 16.93 8.44
CA LEU A 318 -9.61 15.48 8.66
C LEU A 318 -8.44 15.18 9.59
N GLU A 319 -8.47 14.03 10.25
CA GLU A 319 -7.39 13.56 11.11
C GLU A 319 -6.51 12.54 10.38
N ILE A 320 -5.19 12.71 10.49
CA ILE A 320 -4.17 11.79 10.00
C ILE A 320 -3.26 11.34 11.14
N GLY A 321 -2.77 10.11 11.08
CA GLY A 321 -1.71 9.62 11.96
C GLY A 321 -0.38 9.59 11.23
N VAL A 322 0.69 10.05 11.89
CA VAL A 322 2.07 9.81 11.44
C VAL A 322 2.73 8.87 12.44
N GLU A 323 3.15 7.71 11.98
CA GLU A 323 3.88 6.74 12.78
C GLU A 323 5.39 6.99 12.65
N ALA A 324 6.11 6.75 13.75
CA ALA A 324 7.57 6.69 13.66
C ALA A 324 7.93 5.60 12.66
N SER A 325 8.76 5.93 11.67
CA SER A 325 9.31 4.90 10.79
C SER A 325 10.10 3.94 11.68
N ALA A 326 9.57 2.74 11.92
CA ALA A 326 10.35 1.67 12.51
C ALA A 326 11.37 1.28 11.44
N GLU A 327 12.56 1.89 11.49
CA GLU A 327 13.60 1.70 10.48
C GLU A 327 14.09 0.26 10.38
N ASN A 328 13.66 -0.66 11.26
CA ASN A 328 14.00 -2.08 11.16
C ASN A 328 12.81 -2.97 11.57
N LEU A 329 12.39 -3.87 10.67
CA LEU A 329 11.47 -4.97 10.98
C LEU A 329 12.01 -5.84 12.15
N GLU A 330 13.33 -5.97 12.25
CA GLU A 330 14.08 -6.63 13.34
C GLU A 330 13.85 -6.02 14.74
N GLN A 331 13.33 -4.79 14.84
CA GLN A 331 12.98 -4.18 16.14
C GLN A 331 11.51 -4.40 16.52
N LEU A 332 10.64 -4.71 15.55
CA LEU A 332 9.24 -5.07 15.79
C LEU A 332 9.10 -6.56 16.14
N ASP A 333 9.93 -7.39 15.52
CA ASP A 333 10.06 -8.80 15.84
C ASP A 333 11.47 -9.09 16.35
N LEU A 334 11.60 -9.22 17.68
CA LEU A 334 12.86 -9.55 18.34
C LEU A 334 13.16 -11.07 18.30
N VAL A 335 12.30 -11.87 17.66
CA VAL A 335 12.50 -13.30 17.51
C VAL A 335 13.53 -13.55 16.41
N ALA A 336 14.61 -14.26 16.76
CA ALA A 336 15.60 -14.66 15.78
C ALA A 336 15.00 -15.62 14.75
N ASP A 337 15.09 -15.28 13.46
CA ASP A 337 14.73 -16.18 12.36
C ASP A 337 15.80 -17.27 12.18
N ASP A 338 15.43 -18.52 12.43
CA ASP A 338 16.34 -19.67 12.34
C ASP A 338 16.46 -20.23 10.91
N THR A 339 15.64 -19.76 9.98
CA THR A 339 15.54 -20.34 8.63
C THR A 339 16.72 -19.94 7.75
N VAL A 340 17.08 -18.66 7.75
CA VAL A 340 18.17 -18.12 6.93
C VAL A 340 19.54 -18.69 7.33
N PRO A 341 19.92 -18.71 8.63
CA PRO A 341 21.16 -19.35 9.05
C PRO A 341 21.21 -20.83 8.67
N ARG A 342 20.09 -21.57 8.78
CA ARG A 342 20.03 -22.99 8.42
C ARG A 342 20.26 -23.22 6.94
N GLN A 343 19.66 -22.40 6.06
CA GLN A 343 19.89 -22.49 4.62
C GLN A 343 21.35 -22.20 4.26
N ILE A 344 21.97 -21.20 4.89
CA ILE A 344 23.39 -20.88 4.69
C ILE A 344 24.26 -22.06 5.16
N ALA A 345 23.95 -22.64 6.31
CA ALA A 345 24.65 -23.81 6.83
C ALA A 345 24.52 -25.02 5.88
N ASP A 346 23.33 -25.30 5.36
CA ASP A 346 23.10 -26.38 4.38
C ASP A 346 23.93 -26.19 3.11
N TRP A 347 24.09 -24.95 2.63
CA TRP A 347 24.85 -24.65 1.41
C TRP A 347 26.36 -24.64 1.63
N THR A 348 26.82 -24.22 2.81
CA THR A 348 28.25 -24.08 3.14
C THR A 348 28.83 -25.31 3.84
N GLY A 349 27.99 -26.27 4.26
CA GLY A 349 28.36 -27.35 5.16
C GLY A 349 28.61 -26.88 6.59
N GLY A 350 28.11 -25.69 6.96
CA GLY A 350 28.19 -25.13 8.30
C GLY A 350 27.19 -25.79 9.27
N THR A 351 27.20 -25.35 10.54
CA THR A 351 26.25 -25.82 11.56
C THR A 351 25.57 -24.63 12.25
N VAL A 352 24.25 -24.71 12.45
CA VAL A 352 23.49 -23.75 13.25
C VAL A 352 23.17 -24.38 14.60
N ALA A 353 23.53 -23.71 15.69
CA ALA A 353 23.21 -24.15 17.04
C ALA A 353 22.22 -23.15 17.67
N ASP A 354 21.08 -23.65 18.15
CA ASP A 354 20.10 -22.87 18.90
C ASP A 354 20.44 -22.92 20.39
N LEU A 355 20.73 -21.76 21.00
CA LEU A 355 21.13 -21.66 22.41
C LEU A 355 20.04 -22.14 23.38
N ALA A 356 18.76 -22.10 22.98
CA ALA A 356 17.64 -22.50 23.83
C ALA A 356 17.47 -24.02 23.92
N ASN A 357 17.94 -24.77 22.92
CA ASN A 357 17.77 -26.22 22.79
C ASN A 357 19.12 -26.97 22.68
N VAL A 358 20.22 -26.38 23.16
CA VAL A 358 21.54 -27.04 23.08
C VAL A 358 21.58 -28.24 24.02
N ASP A 359 21.64 -29.43 23.43
CA ASP A 359 22.20 -30.60 24.09
C ASP A 359 23.70 -30.34 24.28
N LEU A 360 24.15 -30.15 25.53
CA LEU A 360 25.53 -29.79 25.88
C LEU A 360 26.58 -30.77 25.34
N SER A 361 26.16 -31.96 24.93
CA SER A 361 26.99 -32.96 24.25
C SER A 361 27.39 -32.57 22.82
N ASN A 362 26.60 -31.72 22.13
CA ASN A 362 26.85 -31.30 20.75
C ASN A 362 27.76 -30.06 20.62
N LEU A 363 28.14 -29.43 21.74
CA LEU A 363 29.03 -28.26 21.72
C LEU A 363 30.47 -28.61 21.29
N GLU A 364 30.89 -29.85 21.52
CA GLU A 364 32.23 -30.32 21.19
C GLU A 364 32.44 -30.44 19.67
N SER A 365 31.38 -30.80 18.92
CA SER A 365 31.41 -30.84 17.45
C SER A 365 31.43 -29.43 16.83
N VAL A 366 30.72 -28.47 17.42
CA VAL A 366 30.79 -27.05 17.03
C VAL A 366 32.20 -26.50 17.27
N LEU A 367 32.82 -26.80 18.42
CA LEU A 367 34.19 -26.37 18.73
C LEU A 367 35.24 -26.97 17.78
N SER A 368 35.02 -28.18 17.26
CA SER A 368 35.91 -28.80 16.28
C SER A 368 35.93 -28.09 14.92
N ASN A 369 34.86 -27.36 14.57
CA ASN A 369 34.76 -26.64 13.29
C ASN A 369 35.59 -25.33 13.26
N PHE A 370 36.00 -24.80 14.42
CA PHE A 370 36.84 -23.60 14.50
C PHE A 370 38.32 -23.83 14.18
N GLY A 371 38.68 -25.03 13.71
CA GLY A 371 40.05 -25.37 13.32
C GLY A 371 40.93 -25.81 14.50
N PRO A 372 42.23 -26.10 14.25
CA PRO A 372 43.13 -26.59 15.28
C PRO A 372 43.34 -25.56 16.40
N LYS A 373 43.28 -26.01 17.66
CA LYS A 373 43.38 -25.18 18.88
C LYS A 373 44.61 -24.26 18.97
N SER A 374 45.63 -24.47 18.14
CA SER A 374 46.81 -23.62 18.10
C SER A 374 47.51 -23.71 16.74
N THR A 375 47.74 -22.55 16.11
CA THR A 375 48.68 -22.43 15.00
C THR A 375 50.03 -21.99 15.56
N PHE A 376 51.09 -22.76 15.35
CA PHE A 376 52.43 -22.39 15.79
C PHE A 376 52.98 -21.29 14.86
N VAL A 377 52.81 -20.03 15.24
CA VAL A 377 53.49 -18.91 14.57
C VAL A 377 54.92 -18.82 15.08
N ARG A 378 55.89 -19.18 14.23
CA ARG A 378 57.31 -19.15 14.59
C ARG A 378 57.86 -17.74 14.37
N GLU A 379 57.68 -16.84 15.34
CA GLU A 379 58.31 -15.52 15.32
C GLU A 379 59.79 -15.60 15.71
N ARG A 380 60.67 -15.04 14.88
CA ARG A 380 62.11 -14.93 15.17
C ARG A 380 62.38 -13.58 15.84
N TRP A 381 62.58 -13.58 17.15
CA TRP A 381 62.93 -12.37 17.88
C TRP A 381 64.46 -12.19 17.93
N THR A 382 64.96 -11.06 17.41
CA THR A 382 66.35 -10.64 17.58
C THR A 382 66.42 -9.65 18.75
N VAL A 383 67.02 -10.06 19.87
CA VAL A 383 67.17 -9.18 21.05
C VAL A 383 68.55 -8.49 21.01
N PRO A 384 68.63 -7.16 20.89
CA PRO A 384 69.91 -6.45 20.96
C PRO A 384 70.47 -6.52 22.39
N LEU A 385 71.67 -7.08 22.55
CA LEU A 385 72.32 -7.25 23.86
C LEU A 385 72.71 -5.93 24.53
N TRP A 386 73.02 -4.89 23.76
CA TRP A 386 73.43 -3.58 24.27
C TRP A 386 72.30 -2.85 25.03
N ASN A 387 71.04 -3.14 24.72
CA ASN A 387 69.86 -2.54 25.36
C ASN A 387 69.33 -3.39 26.53
N ARG A 388 70.23 -4.05 27.28
CA ARG A 388 69.87 -4.74 28.52
C ARG A 388 70.47 -4.03 29.72
N TRP A 389 69.66 -3.83 30.75
CA TRP A 389 70.04 -3.21 32.02
C TRP A 389 71.37 -3.70 32.61
N PRO A 390 71.71 -5.01 32.58
CA PRO A 390 73.01 -5.47 33.08
C PRO A 390 74.21 -4.95 32.28
N VAL A 391 74.08 -4.80 30.96
CA VAL A 391 75.16 -4.29 30.10
C VAL A 391 75.35 -2.79 30.32
N ILE A 392 74.24 -2.05 30.41
CA ILE A 392 74.25 -0.62 30.76
C ILE A 392 74.83 -0.42 32.17
N GLY A 393 74.42 -1.25 33.14
CA GLY A 393 74.93 -1.22 34.50
C GLY A 393 76.42 -1.52 34.58
N LEU A 394 76.92 -2.51 33.83
CA LEU A 394 78.35 -2.80 33.71
C LEU A 394 79.10 -1.59 33.16
N PHE A 395 78.61 -0.99 32.07
CA PHE A 395 79.23 0.18 31.44
C PHE A 395 79.26 1.40 32.37
N LEU A 396 78.15 1.71 33.04
CA LEU A 396 78.04 2.80 34.02
C LEU A 396 78.90 2.55 35.26
N SER A 397 79.01 1.29 35.71
CA SER A 397 79.89 0.93 36.82
C SER A 397 81.35 1.15 36.48
N GLY A 398 81.78 0.79 35.25
CA GLY A 398 83.14 1.06 34.77
C GLY A 398 83.47 2.55 34.75
N LEU A 399 82.56 3.39 34.22
CA LEU A 399 82.70 4.85 34.24
C LEU A 399 82.72 5.43 35.65
N SER A 400 81.88 4.90 36.55
CA SER A 400 81.83 5.34 37.96
C SER A 400 83.12 4.99 38.70
N VAL A 401 83.67 3.79 38.45
CA VAL A 401 84.95 3.35 39.00
C VAL A 401 86.10 4.18 38.43
N GLU A 402 86.11 4.47 37.12
CA GLU A 402 87.12 5.36 36.53
C GLU A 402 87.06 6.76 37.15
N TRP A 403 85.85 7.33 37.29
CA TRP A 403 85.67 8.65 37.91
C TRP A 403 86.15 8.67 39.36
N LEU A 404 85.81 7.64 40.15
CA LEU A 404 86.29 7.50 41.53
C LEU A 404 87.82 7.36 41.57
N LEU A 405 88.42 6.56 40.70
CA LEU A 405 89.88 6.41 40.59
C LEU A 405 90.57 7.71 40.18
N ARG A 406 90.01 8.48 39.23
CA ARG A 406 90.54 9.81 38.88
C ARG A 406 90.47 10.80 40.03
N LYS A 407 89.36 10.80 40.78
CA LYS A 407 89.19 11.64 41.96
C LYS A 407 90.17 11.28 43.07
N TRP A 408 90.45 9.98 43.26
CA TRP A 408 91.35 9.50 44.31
C TRP A 408 92.84 9.70 43.98
N MET A 409 93.22 9.59 42.69
CA MET A 409 94.59 9.84 42.23
C MET A 409 94.92 11.33 41.99
N GLY A 410 94.04 12.26 42.35
CA GLY A 410 94.29 13.71 42.30
C GLY A 410 94.52 14.27 40.89
N ARG A 411 93.93 13.65 39.86
CA ARG A 411 94.08 14.03 38.44
C ARG A 411 92.86 14.75 37.85
N ILE A 412 92.01 15.33 38.70
CA ILE A 412 91.00 16.34 38.37
C ILE A 412 91.11 17.45 39.38
#